data_AF-A0A1I0BN76-F1
#
_entry.id   AF-A0A1I0BN76-F1
#
_cell.length_a   1.000
_cell.length_b   1.000
_cell.length_c   1.000
_cell.angle_alpha   90.00
_cell.angle_beta   90.00
_cell.angle_gamma   90.00
#
_symmetry.space_group_name_H-M   'P 1'
#
loop_
_entity.id
_entity.type
_entity.pdbx_description
1 polymer ?
#
loop_
_entity_poly.entity_id
_entity_poly.type
_entity_poly.pdbx_seq_one_letter_code
_entity_poly.pdbx_strand_id
1 'polypeptide(L)'
;MQNLDLKDIHLPQAISDAPIALGWWFLYVAAVTFVVLAITQSYRYVKRNKAKKIAIANLANCRTEHQMLATLKWAILQYLPRSEAAHIHGEALADYMVSLLPEKHHLTFKQEHREVFNQLYQQHLDTQALASASKFWLTHALPSAVKRAEELR
;
A
#
# COMPACT_ATOMS: atom_id res chain seq x y z
N MET A 1 -23.55 -28.27 85.06
CA MET A 1 -22.49 -28.06 84.05
C MET A 1 -23.18 -27.64 82.77
N GLN A 2 -22.95 -26.39 82.36
CA GLN A 2 -23.62 -25.75 81.21
C GLN A 2 -23.11 -26.36 79.90
N ASN A 3 -24.02 -26.72 79.00
CA ASN A 3 -23.68 -27.19 77.66
C ASN A 3 -23.10 -26.02 76.87
N LEU A 4 -21.88 -26.21 76.38
CA LEU A 4 -21.16 -25.25 75.55
C LEU A 4 -21.79 -25.28 74.16
N ASP A 5 -22.61 -24.28 73.86
CA ASP A 5 -23.22 -24.08 72.55
C ASP A 5 -22.10 -23.80 71.54
N LEU A 6 -21.80 -24.79 70.68
CA LEU A 6 -20.83 -24.66 69.62
C LEU A 6 -21.38 -23.66 68.60
N LYS A 7 -20.91 -22.42 68.69
CA LYS A 7 -21.15 -21.40 67.67
C LYS A 7 -20.63 -21.91 66.33
N ASP A 8 -21.58 -22.20 65.44
CA ASP A 8 -21.36 -22.47 64.02
C ASP A 8 -20.46 -21.38 63.43
N ILE A 9 -19.21 -21.73 63.11
CA ILE A 9 -18.31 -20.84 62.37
C ILE A 9 -18.76 -20.94 60.91
N HIS A 10 -19.70 -20.09 60.52
CA HIS A 10 -20.02 -19.89 59.11
C HIS A 10 -18.74 -19.45 58.39
N LEU A 11 -18.22 -20.33 57.53
CA LEU A 11 -17.14 -20.00 56.61
C LEU A 11 -17.57 -18.77 55.80
N PRO A 12 -16.72 -17.74 55.62
CA PRO A 12 -17.03 -16.69 54.67
C PRO A 12 -17.23 -17.36 53.32
N GLN A 13 -18.35 -17.01 52.72
CA GLN A 13 -18.92 -17.60 51.52
C GLN A 13 -17.84 -17.82 50.47
N ALA A 14 -17.91 -18.99 49.82
CA ALA A 14 -17.13 -19.36 48.66
C ALA A 14 -16.89 -18.11 47.81
N ILE A 15 -15.60 -17.81 47.57
CA ILE A 15 -15.13 -16.71 46.73
C ILE A 15 -16.16 -16.56 45.63
N SER A 16 -16.97 -15.50 45.74
CA SER A 16 -17.89 -15.13 44.70
C SER A 16 -16.98 -15.01 43.50
N ASP A 17 -17.04 -16.00 42.60
CA ASP A 17 -16.49 -15.91 41.26
C ASP A 17 -17.20 -14.70 40.68
N ALA A 18 -16.64 -13.52 40.97
CA ALA A 18 -17.18 -12.24 40.61
C ALA A 18 -17.40 -12.40 39.11
N PRO A 19 -18.66 -12.35 38.64
CA PRO A 19 -18.99 -12.84 37.31
C PRO A 19 -18.04 -12.12 36.40
N ILE A 20 -17.06 -12.85 35.81
CA ILE A 20 -15.94 -12.26 35.07
C ILE A 20 -16.61 -11.21 34.21
N ALA A 21 -16.38 -9.93 34.55
CA ALA A 21 -17.30 -8.89 34.15
C ALA A 21 -17.36 -8.96 32.63
N LEU A 22 -18.51 -9.38 32.09
CA LEU A 22 -18.66 -9.73 30.66
C LEU A 22 -18.22 -8.57 29.75
N GLY A 23 -18.10 -7.35 30.31
CA GLY A 23 -17.52 -6.16 29.70
C GLY A 23 -16.05 -6.27 29.24
N TRP A 24 -15.21 -7.13 29.83
CA TRP A 24 -13.82 -7.30 29.34
C TRP A 24 -13.73 -8.08 28.03
N TRP A 25 -14.72 -8.91 27.71
CA TRP A 25 -14.76 -9.59 26.43
C TRP A 25 -14.96 -8.61 25.28
N PHE A 26 -15.74 -7.54 25.45
CA PHE A 26 -15.83 -6.47 24.47
C PHE A 26 -14.48 -5.78 24.26
N LEU A 27 -13.74 -5.54 25.35
CA LEU A 27 -12.41 -4.93 25.30
C LEU A 27 -11.41 -5.87 24.60
N TYR A 28 -11.49 -7.17 24.88
CA TYR A 28 -10.68 -8.20 24.23
C TYR A 28 -10.99 -8.29 22.72
N VAL A 29 -12.27 -8.38 22.34
CA VAL A 29 -12.70 -8.42 20.93
C VAL A 29 -12.30 -7.13 20.21
N ALA A 30 -12.48 -5.97 20.85
CA ALA A 30 -12.06 -4.69 20.30
C ALA A 30 -10.54 -4.62 20.11
N ALA A 31 -9.76 -5.09 21.09
CA ALA A 31 -8.30 -5.14 21.00
C ALA A 31 -7.83 -6.08 19.88
N VAL A 32 -8.40 -7.28 19.77
CA VAL A 32 -8.10 -8.22 18.67
C VAL A 32 -8.45 -7.62 17.33
N THR A 33 -9.64 -7.02 17.21
CA THR A 33 -10.08 -6.34 15.98
C THR A 33 -9.15 -5.20 15.61
N PHE A 34 -8.75 -4.37 16.58
CA PHE A 34 -7.82 -3.27 16.37
C PHE A 34 -6.45 -3.77 15.91
N VAL A 35 -5.93 -4.86 16.49
CA VAL A 35 -4.67 -5.49 16.07
C VAL A 35 -4.77 -6.01 14.65
N VAL A 36 -5.85 -6.70 14.27
CA VAL A 36 -6.05 -7.20 12.90
C VAL A 36 -6.12 -6.03 11.90
N LEU A 37 -6.87 -4.97 12.23
CA LEU A 37 -6.94 -3.76 11.40
C LEU A 37 -5.58 -3.08 11.29
N ALA A 38 -4.84 -2.94 12.39
CA ALA A 38 -3.52 -2.34 12.40
C ALA A 38 -2.53 -3.14 11.55
N ILE A 39 -2.52 -4.47 11.68
CA ILE A 39 -1.65 -5.37 10.89
C ILE A 39 -2.00 -5.25 9.41
N THR A 40 -3.28 -5.35 9.04
CA THR A 40 -3.70 -5.29 7.63
C THR A 40 -3.40 -3.93 7.00
N GLN A 41 -3.67 -2.83 7.73
CA GLN A 41 -3.38 -1.48 7.26
C GLN A 41 -1.87 -1.25 7.11
N SER A 42 -1.07 -1.72 8.08
CA SER A 42 0.38 -1.63 8.04
C SER A 42 0.96 -2.44 6.88
N TYR A 43 0.49 -3.67 6.67
CA TYR A 43 0.90 -4.51 5.55
C TYR A 43 0.58 -3.85 4.20
N ARG A 44 -0.62 -3.27 4.07
CA ARG A 44 -1.02 -2.51 2.87
C ARG A 44 -0.11 -1.31 2.67
N TYR A 45 0.16 -0.53 3.71
CA TYR A 45 1.03 0.65 3.64
C TYR A 45 2.47 0.30 3.25
N VAL A 46 3.03 -0.75 3.85
CA VAL A 46 4.38 -1.22 3.54
C VAL A 46 4.45 -1.78 2.13
N LYS A 47 3.47 -2.58 1.69
CA LYS A 47 3.41 -3.10 0.32
C LYS A 47 3.33 -1.96 -0.71
N ARG A 48 2.59 -0.89 -0.38
CA ARG A 48 2.46 0.33 -1.22
C ARG A 48 3.76 1.10 -1.37
N ASN A 49 4.66 1.09 -0.39
CA ASN A 49 5.95 1.78 -0.53
C ASN A 49 7.09 0.86 -0.98
N LYS A 50 6.98 -0.46 -0.78
CA LYS A 50 8.00 -1.42 -1.20
C LYS A 50 8.17 -1.45 -2.71
N ALA A 51 7.09 -1.55 -3.47
CA ALA A 51 7.17 -1.62 -4.93
C ALA A 51 7.80 -0.35 -5.54
N LYS A 52 7.42 0.83 -5.02
CA LYS A 52 8.06 2.12 -5.35
C LYS A 52 9.56 2.09 -5.09
N LYS A 53 9.97 1.69 -3.88
CA LYS A 53 11.39 1.63 -3.50
C LYS A 53 12.18 0.66 -4.39
N ILE A 54 11.61 -0.52 -4.68
CA ILE A 54 12.23 -1.51 -5.56
C ILE A 54 12.36 -0.96 -6.99
N ALA A 55 11.30 -0.35 -7.53
CA ALA A 55 11.33 0.21 -8.87
C ALA A 55 12.36 1.34 -9.03
N ILE A 56 12.46 2.24 -8.04
CA ILE A 56 13.46 3.32 -8.03
C ILE A 56 14.88 2.74 -7.91
N ALA A 57 15.09 1.72 -7.07
CA ALA A 57 16.38 1.05 -6.92
C ALA A 57 16.79 0.32 -8.20
N ASN A 58 15.84 -0.34 -8.88
CA ASN A 58 16.08 -1.02 -10.15
C ASN A 58 16.43 -0.02 -11.26
N LEU A 59 15.72 1.11 -11.34
CA LEU A 59 16.02 2.19 -12.29
C LEU A 59 17.45 2.72 -12.17
N ALA A 60 18.00 2.79 -10.95
CA ALA A 60 19.38 3.22 -10.74
C ALA A 60 20.42 2.21 -11.29
N ASN A 61 20.03 0.94 -11.46
CA ASN A 61 20.90 -0.12 -11.96
C ASN A 61 20.68 -0.42 -13.46
N CYS A 62 19.57 0.03 -14.04
CA CYS A 62 19.26 -0.16 -15.45
C CYS A 62 20.19 0.68 -16.34
N ARG A 63 20.80 0.04 -17.33
CA ARG A 63 21.69 0.69 -18.31
C ARG A 63 21.09 0.83 -19.72
N THR A 64 19.92 0.25 -19.95
CA THR A 64 19.25 0.18 -21.26
C THR A 64 17.81 0.67 -21.15
N GLU A 65 17.28 1.30 -22.20
CA GLU A 65 15.88 1.77 -22.21
C GLU A 65 14.89 0.64 -21.93
N HIS A 66 15.15 -0.56 -22.46
CA HIS A 66 14.27 -1.71 -22.31
C HIS A 66 14.15 -2.16 -20.84
N GLN A 67 15.25 -2.09 -20.08
CA GLN A 67 15.23 -2.45 -18.66
C GLN A 67 14.49 -1.41 -17.83
N MET A 68 14.65 -0.12 -18.17
CA MET A 68 13.92 0.96 -17.52
C MET A 68 12.42 0.82 -17.79
N LEU A 69 12.04 0.57 -19.05
CA LEU A 69 10.66 0.35 -19.45
C LEU A 69 10.03 -0.88 -18.78
N ALA A 70 10.78 -1.99 -18.73
CA ALA A 70 10.34 -3.21 -18.06
C ALA A 70 10.12 -2.98 -16.55
N THR A 71 11.01 -2.23 -15.90
CA THR A 71 10.88 -1.85 -14.49
C THR A 71 9.64 -0.98 -14.26
N LEU A 72 9.36 -0.06 -15.18
CA LEU A 72 8.20 0.83 -15.12
C LEU A 72 6.89 0.06 -15.28
N LYS A 73 6.82 -0.84 -16.27
CA LYS A 73 5.68 -1.75 -16.46
C LYS A 73 5.48 -2.68 -15.26
N TRP A 74 6.56 -3.24 -14.71
CA TRP A 74 6.50 -4.03 -13.50
C TRP A 74 5.95 -3.21 -12.32
N ALA A 75 6.40 -1.96 -12.16
CA ALA A 75 5.89 -1.07 -11.13
C ALA A 75 4.38 -0.85 -11.30
N ILE A 76 3.91 -0.48 -12.51
CA ILE A 76 2.48 -0.30 -12.84
C ILE A 76 1.67 -1.55 -12.45
N LEU A 77 2.12 -2.75 -12.85
CA LEU A 77 1.47 -4.04 -12.53
C LEU A 77 1.38 -4.33 -11.04
N GLN A 78 2.26 -3.74 -10.23
CA GLN A 78 2.28 -3.95 -8.79
C GLN A 78 1.21 -3.13 -8.05
N TYR A 79 0.68 -2.08 -8.70
CA TYR A 79 -0.34 -1.20 -8.14
C TYR A 79 -1.70 -1.31 -8.83
N LEU A 80 -1.74 -1.75 -10.09
CA LEU A 80 -2.97 -1.90 -10.87
C LEU A 80 -3.39 -3.36 -10.99
N PRO A 81 -4.71 -3.64 -11.02
CA PRO A 81 -5.20 -4.98 -11.28
C PRO A 81 -4.77 -5.43 -12.69
N ARG A 82 -4.39 -6.71 -12.79
CA ARG A 82 -3.85 -7.31 -14.03
C ARG A 82 -4.81 -7.18 -15.23
N SER A 83 -6.12 -7.04 -14.98
CA SER A 83 -7.15 -6.82 -15.99
C SER A 83 -7.02 -5.47 -16.72
N GLU A 84 -6.67 -4.40 -16.01
CA GLU A 84 -6.42 -3.09 -16.65
C GLU A 84 -5.06 -3.07 -17.32
N ALA A 85 -4.02 -3.53 -16.62
CA ALA A 85 -2.64 -3.43 -17.10
C ALA A 85 -2.36 -4.28 -18.37
N ALA A 86 -3.12 -5.35 -18.60
CA ALA A 86 -2.97 -6.22 -19.77
C ALA A 86 -3.33 -5.54 -21.10
N HIS A 87 -4.13 -4.48 -21.10
CA HIS A 87 -4.49 -3.75 -22.32
C HIS A 87 -3.50 -2.63 -22.68
N ILE A 88 -2.50 -2.37 -21.83
CA ILE A 88 -1.71 -1.14 -21.90
C ILE A 88 -0.35 -1.40 -22.50
N HIS A 89 -0.24 -1.20 -23.82
CA HIS A 89 0.98 -1.42 -24.59
C HIS A 89 1.20 -0.28 -25.60
N GLY A 90 2.47 -0.02 -25.96
CA GLY A 90 2.82 0.96 -27.00
C GLY A 90 2.57 2.41 -26.56
N GLU A 91 2.16 3.26 -27.51
CA GLU A 91 1.90 4.69 -27.26
C GLU A 91 0.84 4.95 -26.19
N ALA A 92 -0.12 4.04 -26.05
CA ALA A 92 -1.14 4.11 -24.99
C ALA A 92 -0.54 4.03 -23.57
N LEU A 93 0.67 3.49 -23.42
CA LEU A 93 1.38 3.47 -22.13
C LEU A 93 1.69 4.89 -21.63
N ALA A 94 2.17 5.78 -22.50
CA ALA A 94 2.55 7.13 -22.12
C ALA A 94 1.33 7.93 -21.63
N ASP A 95 0.24 7.90 -22.38
CA ASP A 95 -1.01 8.56 -21.99
C ASP A 95 -1.62 7.93 -20.73
N TYR A 96 -1.52 6.61 -20.59
CA TYR A 96 -1.98 5.94 -19.37
C TYR A 96 -1.17 6.33 -18.15
N MET A 97 0.16 6.43 -18.29
CA MET A 97 1.06 6.91 -17.26
C MET A 97 0.73 8.35 -16.85
N VAL A 98 0.40 9.23 -17.80
CA VAL A 98 -0.13 10.57 -17.49
C VAL A 98 -1.40 10.44 -16.68
N SER A 99 -2.35 9.59 -17.08
CA SER A 99 -3.63 9.43 -16.38
C SER A 99 -3.51 8.91 -14.93
N LEU A 100 -2.38 8.29 -14.58
CA LEU A 100 -2.09 7.81 -13.23
C LEU A 100 -1.51 8.90 -12.32
N LEU A 101 -1.07 10.03 -12.88
CA LEU A 101 -0.62 11.16 -12.10
C LEU A 101 -1.82 11.89 -11.47
N PRO A 102 -1.61 12.54 -10.32
CA PRO A 102 -2.58 13.52 -9.82
C PRO A 102 -2.68 14.70 -10.81
N GLU A 103 -3.87 15.28 -10.98
CA GLU A 103 -4.07 16.44 -11.87
C GLU A 103 -3.08 17.59 -11.59
N LYS A 104 -2.68 17.77 -10.33
CA LYS A 104 -1.68 18.77 -9.92
C LYS A 104 -0.32 18.62 -10.64
N HIS A 105 0.02 17.40 -11.07
CA HIS A 105 1.27 17.10 -11.76
C HIS A 105 1.07 16.82 -13.27
N HIS A 106 -0.17 16.82 -13.77
CA HIS A 106 -0.44 16.67 -15.20
C HIS A 106 0.21 17.77 -16.03
N LEU A 107 0.17 19.02 -15.57
CA LEU A 107 0.74 20.17 -16.29
C LEU A 107 2.26 20.10 -16.38
N THR A 108 2.95 19.90 -15.25
CA THR A 108 4.42 19.76 -15.21
C THR A 108 4.89 18.57 -16.04
N PHE A 109 4.20 17.43 -15.93
CA PHE A 109 4.56 16.25 -16.70
C PHE A 109 4.29 16.43 -18.21
N LYS A 110 3.16 17.08 -18.58
CA LYS A 110 2.88 17.39 -19.99
C LYS A 110 3.92 18.32 -20.60
N GLN A 111 4.46 19.25 -19.82
CA GLN A 111 5.42 20.25 -20.30
C GLN A 111 6.86 19.74 -20.32
N GLU A 112 7.32 19.05 -19.26
CA GLU A 112 8.73 18.71 -19.09
C GLU A 112 9.08 17.27 -19.47
N HIS A 113 8.09 16.37 -19.48
CA HIS A 113 8.36 14.93 -19.56
C HIS A 113 7.60 14.21 -20.67
N ARG A 114 6.57 14.83 -21.27
CA ARG A 114 5.77 14.19 -22.32
C ARG A 114 6.58 13.78 -23.54
N GLU A 115 7.49 14.64 -23.99
CA GLU A 115 8.34 14.37 -25.14
C GLU A 115 9.24 13.14 -24.93
N VAL A 116 9.80 13.00 -23.72
CA VAL A 116 10.63 11.84 -23.35
C VAL A 116 9.83 10.54 -23.39
N PHE A 117 8.56 10.57 -22.97
CA PHE A 117 7.68 9.41 -23.01
C PHE A 117 7.09 9.11 -24.40
N ASN A 118 6.90 10.12 -25.25
CA ASN A 118 6.53 9.92 -26.65
C ASN A 118 7.69 9.32 -27.45
N GLN A 119 8.92 9.68 -27.11
CA GLN A 119 10.14 9.16 -27.74
C GLN A 119 10.51 7.75 -27.26
N LEU A 120 9.82 7.19 -26.25
CA LEU A 120 10.11 5.89 -25.63
C LEU A 120 10.18 4.71 -26.62
N TYR A 121 9.55 4.87 -27.77
CA TYR A 121 9.51 3.89 -28.87
C TYR A 121 10.35 4.31 -30.09
N GLN A 122 11.06 5.44 -30.02
CA GLN A 122 11.98 5.91 -31.06
C GLN A 122 13.40 5.43 -30.80
N GLN A 123 14.17 5.20 -31.87
CA GLN A 123 15.52 4.62 -31.82
C GLN A 123 16.61 5.50 -31.17
N HIS A 124 16.32 6.76 -30.82
CA HIS A 124 17.28 7.69 -30.23
C HIS A 124 16.72 8.28 -28.94
N LEU A 125 16.60 7.42 -27.92
CA LEU A 125 16.16 7.85 -26.60
C LEU A 125 17.37 8.15 -25.71
N ASP A 126 17.39 9.35 -25.15
CA ASP A 126 18.33 9.68 -24.08
C ASP A 126 17.94 8.91 -22.81
N THR A 127 18.72 7.86 -22.51
CA THR A 127 18.54 7.01 -21.33
C THR A 127 18.60 7.80 -20.02
N GLN A 128 19.33 8.92 -19.97
CA GLN A 128 19.43 9.75 -18.78
C GLN A 128 18.17 10.60 -18.57
N ALA A 129 17.62 11.15 -19.65
CA ALA A 129 16.33 11.84 -19.64
C ALA A 129 15.18 10.88 -19.28
N LEU A 130 15.22 9.64 -19.79
CA LEU A 130 14.24 8.61 -19.44
C LEU A 130 14.32 8.25 -17.95
N ALA A 131 15.53 8.08 -17.41
CA ALA A 131 15.71 7.71 -16.01
C ALA A 131 15.19 8.79 -15.06
N SER A 132 15.42 10.07 -15.36
CA SER A 132 14.93 11.19 -14.54
C SER A 132 13.40 11.30 -14.61
N ALA A 133 12.81 11.23 -15.81
CA ALA A 133 11.36 11.26 -16.01
C ALA A 133 10.67 10.06 -15.35
N SER A 134 11.25 8.86 -15.45
CA SER A 134 10.76 7.63 -14.81
C SER A 134 10.81 7.72 -13.29
N LYS A 135 11.90 8.28 -12.74
CA LYS A 135 12.03 8.50 -11.29
C LYS A 135 11.00 9.51 -10.78
N PHE A 136 10.79 10.60 -11.50
CA PHE A 136 9.75 11.58 -11.19
C PHE A 136 8.36 10.93 -11.19
N TRP A 137 8.04 10.20 -12.27
CA TRP A 137 6.79 9.48 -12.40
C TRP A 137 6.55 8.50 -11.26
N LEU A 138 7.50 7.61 -10.94
CA LEU A 138 7.38 6.67 -9.82
C LEU A 138 7.23 7.37 -8.47
N THR A 139 7.78 8.57 -8.34
CA THR A 139 7.69 9.33 -7.10
C THR A 139 6.28 9.88 -6.88
N HIS A 140 5.65 10.40 -7.93
CA HIS A 140 4.39 11.14 -7.86
C HIS A 140 3.14 10.33 -8.27
N ALA A 141 3.26 9.33 -9.13
CA ALA A 141 2.13 8.54 -9.66
C ALA A 141 1.72 7.36 -8.77
N LEU A 142 2.67 6.77 -8.04
CA LEU A 142 2.38 5.56 -7.26
C LEU A 142 1.44 5.80 -6.06
N PRO A 143 1.51 6.94 -5.33
CA PRO A 143 0.54 7.22 -4.28
C PRO A 143 -0.90 7.38 -4.80
N SER A 144 -1.08 7.97 -5.99
CA SER A 144 -2.39 8.18 -6.62
C SER A 144 -2.95 6.93 -7.28
N ALA A 145 -2.11 6.11 -7.91
CA ALA A 145 -2.54 4.85 -8.53
C ALA A 145 -3.17 3.89 -7.52
N VAL A 146 -2.64 3.86 -6.29
CA VAL A 146 -3.21 3.12 -5.16
C VAL A 146 -4.62 3.61 -4.83
N LYS A 147 -4.81 4.94 -4.74
CA LYS A 147 -6.11 5.52 -4.38
C LYS A 147 -7.15 5.18 -5.45
N ARG A 148 -6.78 5.26 -6.73
CA ARG A 148 -7.62 4.88 -7.86
C ARG A 148 -8.02 3.41 -7.83
N ALA A 149 -7.09 2.51 -7.51
CA ALA A 149 -7.38 1.08 -7.38
C ALA A 149 -8.30 0.74 -6.19
N GLU A 150 -8.35 1.61 -5.16
CA GLU A 150 -9.32 1.48 -4.06
C GLU A 150 -10.70 2.01 -4.43
N GLU A 151 -10.79 3.04 -5.27
CA GLU A 151 -12.07 3.60 -5.75
C GLU A 151 -12.78 2.68 -6.76
N LEU A 152 -12.05 1.81 -7.45
CA LEU A 152 -12.58 0.85 -8.44
C LEU A 152 -12.99 -0.51 -7.84
N ARG A 153 -12.95 -0.67 -6.51
CA ARG A 153 -13.23 -1.92 -5.80
C ARG A 153 -14.51 -1.84 -4.98
#